data_AF-A0A6P0VIM3-F1
#
_entry.id   AF-A0A6P0VIM3-F1
#
_cell.length_a   1.000
_cell.length_b   1.000
_cell.length_c   1.000
_cell.angle_alpha   90.00
_cell.angle_beta   90.00
_cell.angle_gamma   90.00
#
_symmetry.space_group_name_H-M   'P 1'
#
loop_
_entity.id
_entity.type
_entity.pdbx_description
1 polymer ?
#
loop_
_entity_poly.entity_id
_entity_poly.type
_entity_poly.pdbx_seq_one_letter_code
_entity_poly.pdbx_strand_id
1 'polypeptide(L)'
;MRYRAFIVALLALCMGVLTACAGEVTATSGVPLTYDQIRNTGLANNCPRLEKITRGSIPIDPSKSYQIVDMCIQPTTFFVKEEPANKRQKAEYVSAKLLTRKTSSLDQISGPLNIDAEGTLTFIEEDGIDFQPITVLLPGGEEVPFLFTVKQLVAKSLPGFDSVTTSTDFEGKFRVPSYRGAVFLDPKGRGVSSGYDNSVALPSQADSSDFANVKRIPPGEGIIAFQVAKVDSDTGEIAGTFESEQTSDTDLGADEPEEVKIQGIFYAIVEAVD
;
A
#
# COMPACT_ATOMS: atom_id res chain seq x y z
N MET A 1 57.92 11.88 22.08
CA MET A 1 57.34 11.80 20.72
C MET A 1 56.93 10.36 20.30
N ARG A 2 56.53 9.46 21.22
CA ARG A 2 56.24 8.05 20.86
C ARG A 2 54.74 7.68 20.81
N TYR A 3 53.84 8.58 21.23
CA TYR A 3 52.39 8.33 21.24
C TYR A 3 51.61 9.12 20.19
N ARG A 4 52.25 10.06 19.48
CA ARG A 4 51.58 10.91 18.48
C ARG A 4 51.03 10.09 17.31
N ALA A 5 51.77 9.09 16.82
CA ALA A 5 51.30 8.22 15.75
C ALA A 5 50.11 7.34 16.19
N PHE A 6 50.10 6.88 17.44
CA PHE A 6 49.02 6.06 17.99
C PHE A 6 47.73 6.88 18.19
N ILE A 7 47.85 8.12 18.67
CA ILE A 7 46.71 9.03 18.84
C ILE A 7 46.11 9.38 17.47
N VAL A 8 46.94 9.66 16.46
CA VAL A 8 46.47 9.96 15.09
C VAL A 8 45.77 8.75 14.46
N ALA A 9 46.30 7.54 14.64
CA ALA A 9 45.66 6.32 14.13
C ALA A 9 44.30 6.05 14.82
N LEU A 10 44.21 6.27 16.13
CA LEU A 10 42.96 6.12 16.88
C LEU A 10 41.92 7.17 16.46
N LEU A 11 42.34 8.42 16.23
CA LEU A 11 41.45 9.50 15.78
C LEU A 11 40.95 9.28 14.36
N ALA A 12 41.81 8.77 13.47
CA ALA A 12 41.43 8.39 12.11
C ALA A 12 40.45 7.20 12.07
N LEU A 13 40.64 6.22 12.97
CA LEU A 13 39.71 5.10 13.13
C LEU A 13 38.35 5.58 13.68
N CYS A 14 38.35 6.46 14.70
CA CYS A 14 37.12 7.02 15.25
C CYS A 14 36.37 7.90 14.25
N MET A 15 37.06 8.71 13.44
CA MET A 15 36.42 9.48 12.35
C MET A 15 35.91 8.58 11.22
N GLY A 16 36.62 7.49 10.87
CA GLY A 16 36.19 6.53 9.86
C GLY A 16 34.94 5.74 10.26
N VAL A 17 34.82 5.37 11.54
CA VAL A 17 33.64 4.66 12.07
C VAL A 17 32.42 5.59 12.17
N LEU A 18 32.62 6.88 12.46
CA LEU A 18 31.52 7.86 12.47
C LEU A 18 30.95 8.14 11.06
N THR A 19 31.78 8.06 10.01
CA THR A 19 31.30 8.21 8.62
C THR A 19 30.62 6.94 8.06
N ALA A 20 30.86 5.76 8.64
CA ALA A 20 30.17 4.53 8.27
C ALA A 20 28.75 4.42 8.86
N CYS A 21 28.41 5.32 9.79
CA CYS A 21 27.07 5.51 10.35
C CYS A 21 26.44 6.83 9.86
N ALA A 22 26.77 7.28 8.64
CA ALA A 22 25.91 8.22 7.94
C ALA A 22 24.58 7.48 7.69
N GLY A 23 23.55 7.89 8.43
CA GLY A 23 22.25 7.23 8.48
C GLY A 23 21.62 7.08 7.10
N GLU A 24 20.67 6.15 7.02
CA GLU A 24 19.74 6.03 5.90
C GLU A 24 19.33 7.42 5.42
N VAL A 25 19.60 7.71 4.15
CA VAL A 25 19.14 8.94 3.52
C VAL A 25 17.62 8.85 3.47
N THR A 26 16.98 9.44 4.47
CA THR A 26 15.55 9.67 4.48
C THR A 26 15.22 10.69 3.39
N ALA A 27 14.07 10.51 2.73
CA ALA A 27 13.51 11.42 1.73
C ALA A 27 13.04 12.76 2.34
N THR A 28 13.80 13.26 3.31
CA THR A 28 13.49 14.39 4.17
C THR A 28 14.69 15.31 4.38
N SER A 29 15.83 15.00 3.76
CA SER A 29 16.94 15.95 3.70
C SER A 29 16.42 17.21 2.99
N GLY A 30 16.40 18.37 3.65
CA GLY A 30 15.89 19.65 3.12
C GLY A 30 16.59 20.20 1.86
N VAL A 31 17.33 19.35 1.16
CA VAL A 31 17.88 19.59 -0.18
C VAL A 31 17.03 18.80 -1.17
N PRO A 32 16.34 19.47 -2.12
CA PRO A 32 15.55 18.77 -3.12
C PRO A 32 16.46 17.84 -3.94
N LEU A 33 16.16 16.55 -3.92
CA LEU A 33 16.87 15.55 -4.70
C LEU A 33 16.38 15.57 -6.14
N THR A 34 17.30 15.55 -7.09
CA THR A 34 16.94 15.44 -8.52
C THR A 34 16.61 13.99 -8.90
N TYR A 35 15.94 13.81 -10.04
CA TYR A 35 15.61 12.48 -10.57
C TYR A 35 16.85 11.57 -10.63
N ASP A 36 17.99 12.07 -11.14
CA ASP A 36 19.21 11.28 -11.28
C ASP A 36 19.82 10.86 -9.94
N GLN A 37 19.58 11.63 -8.87
CA GLN A 37 20.00 11.27 -7.52
C GLN A 37 19.10 10.21 -6.89
N ILE A 38 17.81 10.18 -7.26
CA ILE A 38 16.83 9.20 -6.74
C ILE A 38 16.88 7.90 -7.54
N ARG A 39 17.15 7.96 -8.85
CA ARG A 39 17.14 6.81 -9.74
C ARG A 39 18.03 5.69 -9.20
N ASN A 40 17.50 4.47 -9.14
CA ASN A 40 18.17 3.25 -8.64
C ASN A 40 18.53 3.22 -7.14
N THR A 41 18.15 4.22 -6.34
CA THR A 41 18.31 4.15 -4.87
C THR A 41 17.18 3.35 -4.21
N GLY A 42 16.03 3.32 -4.87
CA GLY A 42 14.77 2.79 -4.33
C GLY A 42 14.07 3.74 -3.35
N LEU A 43 14.52 4.98 -3.23
CA LEU A 43 13.81 6.04 -2.49
C LEU A 43 12.49 6.42 -3.18
N ALA A 44 12.39 6.23 -4.50
CA ALA A 44 11.16 6.51 -5.25
C ALA A 44 9.94 5.63 -4.85
N ASN A 45 10.17 4.51 -4.16
CA ASN A 45 9.09 3.68 -3.62
C ASN A 45 8.78 4.03 -2.15
N ASN A 46 9.48 4.99 -1.55
CA ASN A 46 9.24 5.37 -0.17
C ASN A 46 8.34 6.60 -0.11
N CYS A 47 7.35 6.58 0.77
CA CYS A 47 6.57 7.78 1.04
C CYS A 47 7.40 8.84 1.77
N PRO A 48 7.07 10.12 1.60
CA PRO A 48 7.61 11.20 2.42
C PRO A 48 7.40 10.92 3.91
N ARG A 49 8.29 11.44 4.75
CA ARG A 49 8.21 11.32 6.21
C ARG A 49 8.21 12.70 6.84
N LEU A 50 7.38 12.90 7.86
CA LEU A 50 7.46 14.10 8.69
C LEU A 50 8.58 13.94 9.72
N GLU A 51 9.63 14.76 9.63
CA GLU A 51 10.86 14.63 10.44
C GLU A 51 10.66 14.93 11.93
N LYS A 52 9.70 15.78 12.28
CA LYS A 52 9.42 16.16 13.67
C LYS A 52 8.20 15.42 14.20
N ILE A 53 8.15 15.26 15.53
CA ILE A 53 6.91 14.88 16.24
C ILE A 53 6.00 16.13 16.20
N THR A 54 5.38 16.37 15.05
CA THR A 54 4.41 17.43 14.85
C THR A 54 3.05 16.91 15.31
N ARG A 55 2.56 17.48 16.41
CA ARG A 55 1.20 17.28 16.92
C ARG A 55 0.40 18.55 16.67
N GLY A 56 0.40 18.98 15.42
CA GLY A 56 -0.41 20.10 14.96
C GLY A 56 -1.89 19.73 14.90
N SER A 57 -2.68 20.70 14.47
CA SER A 57 -4.10 20.56 14.18
C SER A 57 -4.38 21.37 12.92
N ILE A 58 -5.01 20.73 11.94
CA ILE A 58 -5.46 21.40 10.70
C ILE A 58 -6.94 21.69 10.88
N PRO A 59 -7.34 22.96 11.12
CA PRO A 59 -8.75 23.31 11.31
C PRO A 59 -9.53 23.12 10.00
N ILE A 60 -10.68 22.46 10.10
CA ILE A 60 -11.59 22.21 8.99
C ILE A 60 -12.80 23.14 9.15
N ASP A 61 -12.92 24.12 8.27
CA ASP A 61 -14.04 25.05 8.21
C ASP A 61 -15.17 24.44 7.36
N PRO A 62 -16.36 24.16 7.92
CA PRO A 62 -17.47 23.59 7.16
C PRO A 62 -17.97 24.45 6.00
N SER A 63 -17.61 25.73 5.95
CA SER A 63 -17.94 26.63 4.84
C SER A 63 -17.00 26.50 3.64
N LYS A 64 -15.89 25.78 3.77
CA LYS A 64 -14.89 25.57 2.72
C LYS A 64 -14.91 24.13 2.23
N SER A 65 -14.43 23.94 1.00
CA SER A 65 -14.16 22.63 0.44
C SER A 65 -12.71 22.24 0.70
N TYR A 66 -12.47 20.95 0.94
CA TYR A 66 -11.15 20.40 1.17
C TYR A 66 -10.91 19.20 0.26
N GLN A 67 -9.65 18.93 0.00
CA GLN A 67 -9.20 17.73 -0.70
C GLN A 67 -7.96 17.15 -0.04
N ILE A 68 -7.78 15.86 -0.22
CA ILE A 68 -6.53 15.18 0.06
C ILE A 68 -5.78 15.03 -1.26
N VAL A 69 -4.51 15.43 -1.27
CA VAL A 69 -3.60 15.33 -2.42
C VAL A 69 -2.30 14.66 -2.00
N ASP A 70 -1.56 14.18 -3.00
CA ASP A 70 -0.26 13.50 -2.84
C ASP A 70 -0.29 12.40 -1.77
N MET A 71 -1.42 11.69 -1.66
CA MET A 71 -1.54 10.59 -0.73
C MET A 71 -0.67 9.43 -1.23
N CYS A 72 0.26 9.02 -0.37
CA CYS A 72 1.19 7.93 -0.57
C CYS A 72 0.99 6.88 0.50
N ILE A 73 0.88 5.61 0.10
CA ILE A 73 0.65 4.46 0.97
C ILE A 73 1.78 3.45 0.74
N GLN A 74 2.68 3.32 1.72
CA GLN A 74 3.84 2.44 1.65
C GLN A 74 3.64 1.22 2.55
N PRO A 75 3.41 0.02 1.97
CA PRO A 75 3.36 -1.20 2.75
C PRO A 75 4.76 -1.60 3.24
N THR A 76 4.82 -2.11 4.47
CA THR A 76 6.07 -2.57 5.11
C THR A 76 6.02 -4.05 5.42
N THR A 77 4.85 -4.59 5.76
CA THR A 77 4.67 -5.99 6.13
C THR A 77 3.40 -6.56 5.50
N PHE A 78 3.50 -7.82 5.08
CA PHE A 78 2.43 -8.56 4.43
C PHE A 78 2.17 -9.84 5.21
N PHE A 79 0.90 -10.16 5.39
CA PHE A 79 0.45 -11.39 5.99
C PHE A 79 -0.62 -12.02 5.11
N VAL A 80 -0.62 -13.34 5.04
CA VAL A 80 -1.62 -14.11 4.32
C VAL A 80 -2.27 -15.07 5.30
N LYS A 81 -3.59 -15.17 5.23
CA LYS A 81 -4.34 -16.09 6.06
C LYS A 81 -4.28 -17.49 5.45
N GLU A 82 -3.43 -18.34 6.03
CA GLU A 82 -3.33 -19.73 5.59
C GLU A 82 -4.52 -20.55 6.10
N GLU A 83 -5.03 -21.44 5.24
CA GLU A 83 -5.98 -22.44 5.68
C GLU A 83 -5.30 -23.46 6.60
N PRO A 84 -5.89 -23.75 7.77
CA PRO A 84 -5.29 -24.68 8.70
C PRO A 84 -5.30 -26.10 8.13
N ALA A 85 -4.16 -26.79 8.20
CA ALA A 85 -4.05 -28.20 7.80
C ALA A 85 -5.04 -29.14 8.53
N ASN A 86 -5.59 -28.69 9.68
CA ASN A 86 -6.63 -29.38 10.42
C ASN A 86 -7.84 -28.46 10.62
N LYS A 87 -9.03 -28.93 10.24
CA LYS A 87 -10.32 -28.22 10.39
C LYS A 87 -10.66 -27.79 11.84
N ARG A 88 -9.94 -28.30 12.84
CA ARG A 88 -10.10 -27.90 14.26
C ARG A 88 -9.24 -26.70 14.67
N GLN A 89 -8.22 -26.36 13.89
CA GLN A 89 -7.38 -25.18 14.13
C GLN A 89 -8.02 -23.96 13.47
N LYS A 90 -7.78 -22.78 14.02
CA LYS A 90 -8.24 -21.52 13.42
C LYS A 90 -7.24 -21.10 12.35
N ALA A 91 -7.74 -20.50 11.27
CA ALA A 91 -6.88 -19.87 10.28
C ALA A 91 -6.13 -18.70 10.94
N GLU A 92 -4.83 -18.59 10.69
CA GLU A 92 -3.95 -17.58 11.26
C GLU A 92 -3.24 -16.82 10.14
N TYR A 93 -2.95 -15.55 10.39
CA TYR A 93 -2.19 -14.71 9.49
C TYR A 93 -0.70 -15.03 9.61
N VAL A 94 -0.11 -15.55 8.53
CA VAL A 94 1.30 -15.92 8.45
C VAL A 94 2.05 -14.82 7.71
N SER A 95 3.24 -14.45 8.23
CA SER A 95 4.06 -13.42 7.60
C SER A 95 4.65 -13.92 6.29
N ALA A 96 4.48 -13.13 5.23
CA ALA A 96 4.96 -13.42 3.89
C ALA A 96 6.07 -12.44 3.46
N LYS A 97 6.96 -12.89 2.57
CA LYS A 97 8.08 -12.08 2.06
C LYS A 97 7.77 -11.52 0.68
N LEU A 98 8.00 -10.22 0.48
CA LEU A 98 7.82 -9.56 -0.80
C LEU A 98 8.79 -10.09 -1.87
N LEU A 99 8.27 -10.51 -3.04
CA LEU A 99 9.06 -10.97 -4.18
C LEU A 99 9.19 -9.94 -5.29
N THR A 100 8.19 -9.06 -5.47
CA THR A 100 8.12 -8.09 -6.58
C THR A 100 9.04 -6.87 -6.44
N ARG A 101 9.98 -6.89 -5.47
CA ARG A 101 10.96 -5.82 -5.23
C ARG A 101 10.27 -4.52 -4.78
N LYS A 102 10.87 -3.35 -5.08
CA LYS A 102 10.38 -2.02 -4.64
C LYS A 102 9.36 -1.45 -5.64
N THR A 103 8.20 -2.11 -5.75
CA THR A 103 7.08 -1.70 -6.64
C THR A 103 5.74 -1.81 -5.92
N SER A 104 5.72 -1.55 -4.61
CA SER A 104 4.62 -1.91 -3.72
C SER A 104 3.82 -0.72 -3.23
N SER A 105 4.36 0.49 -3.33
CA SER A 105 3.71 1.69 -2.81
C SER A 105 2.67 2.24 -3.77
N LEU A 106 1.58 2.76 -3.21
CA LEU A 106 0.60 3.57 -3.91
C LEU A 106 0.98 5.04 -3.73
N ASP A 107 0.78 5.86 -4.74
CA ASP A 107 1.30 7.23 -4.76
C ASP A 107 0.41 8.17 -5.57
N GLN A 108 0.52 9.47 -5.31
CA GLN A 108 -0.24 10.53 -6.01
C GLN A 108 -1.76 10.30 -5.97
N ILE A 109 -2.27 9.67 -4.90
CA ILE A 109 -3.70 9.50 -4.70
C ILE A 109 -4.32 10.83 -4.28
N SER A 110 -5.46 11.16 -4.87
CA SER A 110 -6.17 12.40 -4.61
C SER A 110 -7.69 12.23 -4.61
N GLY A 111 -8.37 13.16 -3.95
CA GLY A 111 -9.83 13.25 -3.97
C GLY A 111 -10.41 14.13 -2.87
N PRO A 112 -11.72 14.41 -2.93
CA PRO A 112 -12.37 15.35 -2.01
C PRO A 112 -12.42 14.81 -0.57
N LEU A 113 -12.25 15.75 0.37
CA LEU A 113 -12.45 15.55 1.81
C LEU A 113 -13.70 16.32 2.24
N ASN A 114 -14.81 15.60 2.32
CA ASN A 114 -16.10 16.18 2.68
C ASN A 114 -16.30 16.17 4.20
N ILE A 115 -16.97 17.18 4.73
CA ILE A 115 -17.39 17.23 6.13
C ILE A 115 -18.91 17.22 6.21
N ASP A 116 -19.49 16.34 7.05
CA ASP A 116 -20.93 16.29 7.30
C ASP A 116 -21.36 17.21 8.46
N ALA A 117 -22.67 17.29 8.72
CA ALA A 117 -23.22 18.13 9.78
C ALA A 117 -22.83 17.65 11.19
N GLU A 118 -22.46 16.38 11.32
CA GLU A 118 -22.04 15.70 12.54
C GLU A 118 -20.52 15.83 12.79
N GLY A 119 -19.77 16.47 11.89
CA GLY A 119 -18.31 16.63 11.98
C GLY A 119 -17.54 15.36 11.62
N THR A 120 -18.12 14.48 10.81
CA THR A 120 -17.47 13.32 10.20
C THR A 120 -16.77 13.76 8.91
N LEU A 121 -15.48 13.48 8.82
CA LEU A 121 -14.69 13.67 7.62
C LEU A 121 -14.81 12.44 6.73
N THR A 122 -15.18 12.62 5.46
CA THR A 122 -15.27 11.56 4.46
C THR A 122 -14.33 11.86 3.32
N PHE A 123 -13.27 11.07 3.21
CA PHE A 123 -12.38 11.05 2.04
C PHE A 123 -12.96 10.11 0.98
N ILE A 124 -13.00 10.59 -0.27
CA ILE A 124 -13.41 9.82 -1.44
C ILE A 124 -12.25 9.86 -2.42
N GLU A 125 -11.68 8.71 -2.75
CA GLU A 125 -10.62 8.59 -3.75
C GLU A 125 -11.20 8.76 -5.17
N GLU A 126 -10.50 9.54 -6.00
CA GLU A 126 -10.92 9.83 -7.38
C GLU A 126 -9.84 9.49 -8.42
N ASP A 127 -8.56 9.78 -8.13
CA ASP A 127 -7.46 9.58 -9.07
C ASP A 127 -6.14 9.28 -8.35
N GLY A 128 -5.19 8.70 -9.08
CA GLY A 128 -3.82 8.43 -8.63
C GLY A 128 -3.28 7.07 -9.03
N ILE A 129 -2.08 6.75 -8.53
CA ILE A 129 -1.49 5.40 -8.64
C ILE A 129 -2.01 4.59 -7.45
N ASP A 130 -3.27 4.21 -7.55
CA ASP A 130 -4.10 3.59 -6.52
C ASP A 130 -4.08 2.04 -6.54
N PHE A 131 -3.24 1.42 -7.37
CA PHE A 131 -3.02 -0.04 -7.36
C PHE A 131 -1.60 -0.46 -7.76
N GLN A 132 -1.15 -1.60 -7.22
CA GLN A 132 0.08 -2.28 -7.62
C GLN A 132 -0.09 -3.82 -7.59
N PRO A 133 0.35 -4.55 -8.62
CA PRO A 133 0.44 -6.00 -8.56
C PRO A 133 1.63 -6.41 -7.67
N ILE A 134 1.34 -7.19 -6.64
CA ILE A 134 2.33 -7.66 -5.67
C ILE A 134 2.30 -9.19 -5.62
N THR A 135 3.47 -9.79 -5.44
CA THR A 135 3.59 -11.22 -5.13
C THR A 135 4.39 -11.38 -3.86
N VAL A 136 3.84 -12.13 -2.91
CA VAL A 136 4.51 -12.48 -1.66
C VAL A 136 4.75 -13.98 -1.59
N LEU A 137 5.78 -14.38 -0.85
CA LEU A 137 6.18 -15.77 -0.65
C LEU A 137 5.88 -16.20 0.78
N LEU A 138 5.08 -17.25 0.93
CA LEU A 138 4.80 -17.86 2.22
C LEU A 138 5.94 -18.76 2.72
N PRO A 139 6.02 -19.03 4.03
CA PRO A 139 6.90 -20.04 4.63
C PRO A 139 6.55 -21.48 4.17
N GLY A 140 6.87 -21.77 2.92
CA GLY A 140 6.53 -23.04 2.26
C GLY A 140 6.92 -23.04 0.78
N GLY A 141 7.17 -21.86 0.22
CA GLY A 141 7.51 -21.70 -1.20
C GLY A 141 6.31 -21.32 -2.05
N GLU A 142 5.11 -21.25 -1.46
CA GLU A 142 3.89 -20.82 -2.13
C GLU A 142 3.92 -19.31 -2.41
N GLU A 143 3.65 -18.96 -3.66
CA GLU A 143 3.62 -17.59 -4.15
C GLU A 143 2.17 -17.12 -4.21
N VAL A 144 1.87 -16.05 -3.50
CA VAL A 144 0.53 -15.46 -3.42
C VAL A 144 0.55 -14.11 -4.15
N PRO A 145 0.08 -14.06 -5.41
CA PRO A 145 -0.13 -12.80 -6.10
C PRO A 145 -1.42 -12.13 -5.64
N PHE A 146 -1.39 -10.81 -5.51
CA PHE A 146 -2.56 -9.99 -5.21
C PHE A 146 -2.39 -8.59 -5.79
N LEU A 147 -3.51 -7.89 -5.94
CA LEU A 147 -3.52 -6.50 -6.42
C LEU A 147 -3.70 -5.56 -5.23
N PHE A 148 -2.61 -5.06 -4.64
CA PHE A 148 -2.72 -4.07 -3.57
C PHE A 148 -3.36 -2.81 -4.13
N THR A 149 -4.46 -2.34 -3.55
CA THR A 149 -5.28 -1.29 -4.16
C THR A 149 -6.06 -0.50 -3.11
N VAL A 150 -6.40 0.74 -3.45
CA VAL A 150 -7.41 1.55 -2.73
C VAL A 150 -8.42 2.18 -3.70
N LYS A 151 -8.61 1.56 -4.87
CA LYS A 151 -9.61 1.95 -5.88
C LYS A 151 -10.98 2.21 -5.30
N GLN A 152 -11.56 3.36 -5.62
CA GLN A 152 -12.90 3.77 -5.19
C GLN A 152 -13.03 3.75 -3.66
N LEU A 153 -11.95 4.11 -2.95
CA LEU A 153 -11.95 4.18 -1.50
C LEU A 153 -12.91 5.25 -1.01
N VAL A 154 -13.77 4.87 -0.07
CA VAL A 154 -14.55 5.82 0.73
C VAL A 154 -14.19 5.57 2.19
N ALA A 155 -13.42 6.50 2.77
CA ALA A 155 -12.92 6.41 4.14
C ALA A 155 -13.53 7.51 5.01
N LYS A 156 -14.01 7.14 6.20
CA LYS A 156 -14.71 8.04 7.12
C LYS A 156 -14.01 8.10 8.47
N SER A 157 -14.00 9.28 9.07
CA SER A 157 -13.57 9.45 10.46
C SER A 157 -14.68 9.09 11.45
N LEU A 158 -14.36 9.12 12.75
CA LEU A 158 -15.39 9.25 13.78
C LEU A 158 -16.06 10.64 13.70
N PRO A 159 -17.28 10.82 14.23
CA PRO A 159 -17.94 12.12 14.27
C PRO A 159 -17.32 13.07 15.30
N GLY A 160 -17.59 14.37 15.19
CA GLY A 160 -17.20 15.38 16.16
C GLY A 160 -15.79 15.96 15.99
N PHE A 161 -15.19 15.86 14.80
CA PHE A 161 -13.94 16.56 14.50
C PHE A 161 -14.22 17.91 13.83
N ASP A 162 -13.64 18.96 14.39
CA ASP A 162 -13.53 20.30 13.79
C ASP A 162 -12.13 20.54 13.18
N SER A 163 -11.24 19.55 13.33
CA SER A 163 -9.86 19.62 12.89
C SER A 163 -9.28 18.22 12.68
N VAL A 164 -8.33 18.10 11.75
CA VAL A 164 -7.51 16.90 11.59
C VAL A 164 -6.37 16.95 12.59
N THR A 165 -6.31 15.97 13.48
CA THR A 165 -5.31 15.84 14.54
C THR A 165 -4.74 14.42 14.58
N THR A 166 -3.82 14.15 15.50
CA THR A 166 -3.29 12.78 15.73
C THR A 166 -4.30 11.82 16.37
N SER A 167 -5.54 12.27 16.61
CA SER A 167 -6.64 11.42 17.09
C SER A 167 -7.67 11.15 15.98
N THR A 168 -7.43 11.68 14.77
CA THR A 168 -8.29 11.49 13.62
C THR A 168 -7.89 10.20 12.92
N ASP A 169 -8.72 9.17 13.06
CA ASP A 169 -8.57 7.91 12.32
C ASP A 169 -9.58 7.88 11.18
N PHE A 170 -9.24 7.24 10.07
CA PHE A 170 -10.15 7.01 8.95
C PHE A 170 -10.32 5.50 8.73
N GLU A 171 -11.56 5.05 8.58
CA GLU A 171 -11.87 3.67 8.21
C GLU A 171 -12.75 3.66 6.96
N GLY A 172 -12.42 2.79 6.01
CA GLY A 172 -13.06 2.78 4.71
C GLY A 172 -13.10 1.43 4.03
N LYS A 173 -13.95 1.39 3.01
CA LYS A 173 -14.04 0.27 2.06
C LYS A 173 -13.55 0.72 0.69
N PHE A 174 -12.95 -0.20 -0.03
CA PHE A 174 -12.49 0.02 -1.40
C PHE A 174 -12.77 -1.21 -2.26
N ARG A 175 -12.71 -1.03 -3.57
CA ARG A 175 -12.93 -2.08 -4.56
C ARG A 175 -11.63 -2.78 -4.89
N VAL A 176 -11.66 -4.11 -4.92
CA VAL A 176 -10.57 -4.95 -5.42
C VAL A 176 -10.97 -5.51 -6.79
N PRO A 177 -10.48 -4.96 -7.91
CA PRO A 177 -10.72 -5.56 -9.21
C PRO A 177 -9.90 -6.85 -9.34
N SER A 178 -10.24 -7.68 -10.35
CA SER A 178 -9.44 -8.86 -10.64
C SER A 178 -7.99 -8.48 -10.95
N TYR A 179 -7.06 -9.28 -10.45
CA TYR A 179 -5.63 -9.14 -10.70
C TYR A 179 -5.29 -9.19 -12.20
N ARG A 180 -6.07 -9.93 -13.00
CA ARG A 180 -5.91 -10.02 -14.45
C ARG A 180 -7.06 -9.31 -15.17
N GLY A 181 -6.72 -8.55 -16.21
CA GLY A 181 -7.70 -7.90 -17.07
C GLY A 181 -8.43 -8.90 -18.00
N ALA A 182 -9.55 -8.47 -18.56
CA ALA A 182 -10.43 -9.35 -19.35
C ALA A 182 -9.81 -9.90 -20.65
N VAL A 183 -8.77 -9.25 -21.18
CA VAL A 183 -8.01 -9.68 -22.36
C VAL A 183 -6.79 -10.54 -22.03
N PHE A 184 -6.55 -10.84 -20.74
CA PHE A 184 -5.48 -11.75 -20.34
C PHE A 184 -5.79 -13.16 -20.87
N LEU A 185 -4.75 -13.82 -21.39
CA LEU A 185 -4.82 -15.18 -21.89
C LEU A 185 -4.00 -16.08 -20.98
N ASP A 186 -4.61 -17.17 -20.52
CA ASP A 186 -3.89 -18.22 -19.83
C ASP A 186 -2.88 -18.93 -20.77
N PRO A 187 -1.99 -19.80 -20.26
CA PRO A 187 -1.00 -20.49 -21.09
C PRO A 187 -1.59 -21.37 -22.22
N LYS A 188 -2.89 -21.64 -22.19
CA LYS A 188 -3.63 -22.38 -23.22
C LYS A 188 -4.43 -21.47 -24.14
N GLY A 189 -4.26 -20.16 -24.04
CA GLY A 189 -4.92 -19.16 -24.88
C GLY A 189 -6.38 -18.93 -24.51
N ARG A 190 -6.82 -19.30 -23.30
CA ARG A 190 -8.18 -19.05 -22.82
C ARG A 190 -8.25 -17.75 -22.04
N GLY A 191 -9.35 -17.02 -22.15
CA GLY A 191 -9.54 -15.74 -21.48
C GLY A 191 -11.01 -15.38 -21.33
N VAL A 192 -11.28 -14.18 -20.83
CA VAL A 192 -12.66 -13.75 -20.53
C VAL A 192 -13.30 -13.10 -21.76
N SER A 193 -12.67 -12.08 -22.32
CA SER A 193 -13.18 -11.33 -23.49
C SER A 193 -12.52 -11.74 -24.80
N SER A 194 -11.42 -12.49 -24.74
CA SER A 194 -10.68 -12.98 -25.90
C SER A 194 -10.07 -14.34 -25.58
N GLY A 195 -9.73 -15.10 -26.63
CA GLY A 195 -9.13 -16.41 -26.49
C GLY A 195 -10.14 -17.55 -26.69
N TYR A 196 -9.68 -18.77 -26.46
CA TYR A 196 -10.53 -19.96 -26.49
C TYR A 196 -11.42 -20.03 -25.25
N ASP A 197 -12.60 -20.60 -25.40
CA ASP A 197 -13.56 -20.88 -24.33
C ASP A 197 -13.46 -22.32 -23.81
N ASN A 198 -12.57 -23.14 -24.39
CA ASN A 198 -12.43 -24.56 -24.09
C ASN A 198 -10.98 -25.07 -24.16
N SER A 199 -10.79 -26.34 -23.81
CA SER A 199 -9.48 -27.00 -23.79
C SER A 199 -9.11 -27.56 -25.16
N VAL A 200 -8.73 -26.69 -26.10
CA VAL A 200 -8.40 -27.05 -27.51
C VAL A 200 -7.32 -28.12 -27.68
N ALA A 201 -6.44 -28.29 -26.70
CA ALA A 201 -5.39 -29.32 -26.71
C ALA A 201 -5.93 -30.74 -26.39
N LEU A 202 -7.16 -30.86 -25.88
CA LEU A 202 -7.83 -32.11 -25.55
C LEU A 202 -9.18 -32.20 -26.27
N PRO A 203 -9.22 -32.38 -27.60
CA PRO A 203 -10.45 -32.26 -28.38
C PRO A 203 -11.59 -33.17 -27.92
N SER A 204 -11.29 -34.36 -27.41
CA SER A 204 -12.29 -35.32 -26.93
C SER A 204 -12.95 -34.92 -25.61
N GLN A 205 -12.35 -33.99 -24.86
CA GLN A 205 -12.82 -33.52 -23.56
C GLN A 205 -12.84 -31.98 -23.50
N ALA A 206 -12.84 -31.31 -24.65
CA ALA A 206 -12.56 -29.87 -24.74
C ALA A 206 -13.48 -29.05 -23.82
N ASP A 207 -14.76 -29.40 -23.78
CA ASP A 207 -15.82 -28.71 -23.03
C ASP A 207 -16.14 -29.37 -21.68
N SER A 208 -15.27 -30.25 -21.17
CA SER A 208 -15.49 -30.88 -19.86
C SER A 208 -15.61 -29.82 -18.76
N SER A 209 -16.59 -29.98 -17.87
CA SER A 209 -16.78 -29.13 -16.69
C SER A 209 -15.68 -29.28 -15.64
N ASP A 210 -14.87 -30.33 -15.74
CA ASP A 210 -13.76 -30.59 -14.82
C ASP A 210 -12.57 -29.65 -15.08
N PHE A 211 -12.58 -28.89 -16.18
CA PHE A 211 -11.54 -27.93 -16.53
C PHE A 211 -11.98 -26.49 -16.24
N ALA A 212 -11.02 -25.67 -15.79
CA ALA A 212 -11.18 -24.22 -15.61
C ALA A 212 -11.21 -23.46 -16.95
N ASN A 213 -12.15 -23.83 -17.82
CA ASN A 213 -12.37 -23.26 -19.14
C ASN A 213 -13.09 -21.91 -19.08
N VAL A 214 -14.08 -21.78 -18.18
CA VAL A 214 -14.88 -20.57 -18.02
C VAL A 214 -14.17 -19.59 -17.09
N LYS A 215 -13.50 -18.59 -17.67
CA LYS A 215 -12.81 -17.53 -16.92
C LYS A 215 -13.79 -16.48 -16.41
N ARG A 216 -13.59 -16.02 -15.17
CA ARG A 216 -14.46 -15.07 -14.47
C ARG A 216 -13.64 -13.96 -13.81
N ILE A 217 -14.28 -12.83 -13.59
CA ILE A 217 -13.69 -11.65 -12.94
C ILE A 217 -14.57 -11.31 -11.74
N PRO A 218 -14.50 -12.08 -10.65
CA PRO A 218 -15.28 -11.76 -9.46
C PRO A 218 -14.80 -10.40 -8.90
N PRO A 219 -15.70 -9.46 -8.59
CA PRO A 219 -15.33 -8.26 -7.86
C PRO A 219 -15.04 -8.62 -6.40
N GLY A 220 -13.95 -8.09 -5.85
CA GLY A 220 -13.65 -8.13 -4.43
C GLY A 220 -13.91 -6.78 -3.75
N GLU A 221 -14.05 -6.81 -2.43
CA GLU A 221 -14.03 -5.62 -1.58
C GLU A 221 -12.90 -5.78 -0.56
N GLY A 222 -12.28 -4.66 -0.21
CA GLY A 222 -11.29 -4.58 0.86
C GLY A 222 -11.68 -3.52 1.88
N ILE A 223 -11.05 -3.60 3.04
CA ILE A 223 -11.16 -2.63 4.13
C ILE A 223 -9.79 -2.07 4.47
N ILE A 224 -9.75 -0.78 4.83
CA ILE A 224 -8.53 -0.10 5.25
C ILE A 224 -8.83 0.84 6.40
N ALA A 225 -7.92 0.88 7.36
CA ALA A 225 -7.90 1.82 8.46
C ALA A 225 -6.60 2.62 8.43
N PHE A 226 -6.71 3.94 8.48
CA PHE A 226 -5.61 4.88 8.61
C PHE A 226 -5.62 5.49 10.00
N GLN A 227 -4.46 5.50 10.65
CA GLN A 227 -4.25 6.09 11.96
C GLN A 227 -3.28 7.26 11.85
N VAL A 228 -3.77 8.48 11.98
CA VAL A 228 -2.95 9.69 11.87
C VAL A 228 -2.05 9.81 13.10
N ALA A 229 -0.73 9.80 12.90
CA ALA A 229 0.24 9.88 14.00
C ALA A 229 0.97 11.22 14.07
N LYS A 230 1.04 11.96 12.97
CA LYS A 230 1.73 13.24 12.83
C LYS A 230 0.91 14.18 11.95
N VAL A 231 0.87 15.45 12.34
CA VAL A 231 0.15 16.51 11.64
C VAL A 231 1.00 17.78 11.67
N ASP A 232 1.34 18.30 10.50
CA ASP A 232 1.95 19.61 10.31
C ASP A 232 0.87 20.63 9.89
N SER A 233 0.61 21.60 10.76
CA SER A 233 -0.43 22.63 10.54
C SER A 233 -0.03 23.68 9.52
N ASP A 234 1.28 23.88 9.29
CA ASP A 234 1.77 24.95 8.42
C ASP A 234 1.68 24.55 6.95
N THR A 235 1.88 23.25 6.66
CA THR A 235 1.88 22.67 5.31
C THR A 235 0.62 21.86 4.99
N GLY A 236 -0.20 21.52 5.99
CA GLY A 236 -1.36 20.65 5.82
C GLY A 236 -1.00 19.16 5.73
N GLU A 237 0.25 18.80 5.99
CA GLU A 237 0.73 17.43 5.86
C GLU A 237 0.29 16.55 7.04
N ILE A 238 -0.16 15.35 6.73
CA ILE A 238 -0.49 14.31 7.68
C ILE A 238 0.30 13.03 7.37
N ALA A 239 0.70 12.31 8.41
CA ALA A 239 1.38 11.03 8.25
C ALA A 239 1.02 10.08 9.38
N GLY A 240 1.06 8.78 9.11
CA GLY A 240 0.60 7.79 10.06
C GLY A 240 0.87 6.36 9.63
N THR A 241 0.13 5.44 10.24
CA THR A 241 0.15 4.01 9.93
C THR A 241 -1.17 3.58 9.32
N PHE A 242 -1.15 2.51 8.54
CA PHE A 242 -2.36 1.91 8.03
C PHE A 242 -2.37 0.39 8.22
N GLU A 243 -3.56 -0.17 8.28
CA GLU A 243 -3.83 -1.60 8.17
C GLU A 243 -4.92 -1.80 7.13
N SER A 244 -4.69 -2.71 6.19
CA SER A 244 -5.63 -3.07 5.14
C SER A 244 -5.83 -4.57 5.07
N GLU A 245 -7.05 -5.00 4.81
CA GLU A 245 -7.39 -6.39 4.50
C GLU A 245 -8.11 -6.45 3.16
N GLN A 246 -7.68 -7.35 2.29
CA GLN A 246 -8.25 -7.56 0.96
C GLN A 246 -8.01 -9.00 0.48
N THR A 247 -8.66 -9.39 -0.61
CA THR A 247 -8.50 -10.71 -1.23
C THR A 247 -7.31 -10.75 -2.20
N SER A 248 -6.71 -11.93 -2.37
CA SER A 248 -5.68 -12.22 -3.36
C SER A 248 -6.24 -12.51 -4.77
N ASP A 249 -5.36 -12.87 -5.71
CA ASP A 249 -5.74 -13.34 -7.05
C ASP A 249 -6.58 -14.63 -7.00
N THR A 250 -7.42 -14.83 -8.02
CA THR A 250 -8.27 -16.02 -8.19
C THR A 250 -7.93 -16.80 -9.47
N ASP A 251 -6.87 -16.41 -10.19
CA ASP A 251 -6.54 -16.91 -11.54
C ASP A 251 -7.75 -16.91 -12.48
N LEU A 252 -8.43 -15.75 -12.53
CA LEU A 252 -9.68 -15.58 -13.28
C LEU A 252 -10.78 -16.58 -12.86
N GLY A 253 -10.92 -16.82 -11.55
CA GLY A 253 -11.93 -17.70 -10.95
C GLY A 253 -11.61 -19.20 -11.07
N ALA A 254 -10.35 -19.57 -11.31
CA ALA A 254 -9.91 -20.96 -11.24
C ALA A 254 -9.64 -21.42 -9.80
N ASP A 255 -9.18 -20.50 -8.95
CA ASP A 255 -8.84 -20.74 -7.54
C ASP A 255 -9.64 -19.82 -6.60
N GLU A 256 -9.75 -20.22 -5.33
CA GLU A 256 -10.34 -19.41 -4.28
C GLU A 256 -9.31 -18.37 -3.79
N PRO A 257 -9.74 -17.10 -3.55
CA PRO A 257 -8.82 -16.08 -3.07
C PRO A 257 -8.47 -16.29 -1.60
N GLU A 258 -7.24 -15.95 -1.25
CA GLU A 258 -6.77 -15.88 0.12
C GLU A 258 -7.00 -14.48 0.71
N GLU A 259 -7.15 -14.40 2.03
CA GLU A 259 -7.21 -13.11 2.73
C GLU A 259 -5.78 -12.59 2.98
N VAL A 260 -5.48 -11.39 2.49
CA VAL A 260 -4.20 -10.72 2.63
C VAL A 260 -4.36 -9.51 3.53
N LYS A 261 -3.53 -9.45 4.58
CA LYS A 261 -3.40 -8.28 5.46
C LYS A 261 -2.11 -7.54 5.16
N ILE A 262 -2.23 -6.24 4.93
CA ILE A 262 -1.13 -5.34 4.62
C ILE A 262 -1.05 -4.27 5.70
N GLN A 263 0.14 -4.06 6.25
CA GLN A 263 0.40 -2.98 7.20
C GLN A 263 1.54 -2.11 6.68
N GLY A 264 1.51 -0.83 7.02
CA GLY A 264 2.54 0.10 6.59
C GLY A 264 2.35 1.51 7.12
N ILE A 265 2.94 2.45 6.39
CA ILE A 265 2.86 3.88 6.67
C ILE A 265 2.15 4.60 5.53
N PHE A 266 1.53 5.73 5.85
CA PHE A 266 0.98 6.61 4.83
C PHE A 266 1.40 8.06 5.09
N TYR A 267 1.33 8.86 4.05
CA TYR A 267 1.52 10.30 4.02
C TYR A 267 0.43 10.89 3.12
N ALA A 268 -0.06 12.08 3.44
CA ALA A 268 -0.97 12.83 2.60
C ALA A 268 -0.93 14.33 2.93
N ILE A 269 -1.46 15.15 2.04
CA ILE A 269 -1.60 16.60 2.26
C ILE A 269 -3.08 16.95 2.24
N VAL A 270 -3.54 17.67 3.26
CA VAL A 270 -4.90 18.23 3.32
C VAL A 270 -4.82 19.69 2.91
N GLU A 271 -5.53 20.06 1.85
CA GLU A 271 -5.59 21.43 1.37
C GLU A 271 -7.03 21.90 1.16
N ALA A 272 -7.24 23.21 1.30
CA ALA A 272 -8.51 23.85 0.98
C ALA A 272 -8.61 24.07 -0.54
N VAL A 273 -9.77 23.79 -1.10
CA VAL A 273 -10.11 24.07 -2.50
C VAL A 273 -10.79 25.43 -2.53
N ASP A 274 -10.22 26.36 -3.30
CA ASP A 274 -10.80 27.69 -3.57
C ASP A 274 -12.01 27.62 -4.53
#